data_AF-A0A7V9IFN5-F1
#
_entry.id   AF-A0A7V9IFN5-F1
#
_cell.length_a   1.000
_cell.length_b   1.000
_cell.length_c   1.000
_cell.angle_alpha   90.00
_cell.angle_beta   90.00
_cell.angle_gamma   90.00
#
_symmetry.space_group_name_H-M   'P 1'
#
loop_
_entity.id
_entity.type
_entity.pdbx_description
1 polymer ?
#
loop_
_entity_poly.entity_id
_entity_poly.type
_entity_poly.pdbx_seq_one_letter_code
_entity_poly.pdbx_strand_id
1 'polypeptide(L)'
;MRRTQIYITEEQDRRLVERAKDAGISKAEAIRRVLDRALDAGDPEAEAHAIIEATSGICANYPGWREWQGAVRGRSADERLRGAGL
;
A
#
# COMPACT_ATOMS: atom_id res chain seq x y z
N MET A 1 21.71 -4.40 -19.01
CA MET A 1 22.24 -3.18 -18.37
C MET A 1 22.87 -2.27 -19.42
N ARG A 2 22.72 -0.95 -19.26
CA ARG A 2 23.44 0.08 -20.03
C ARG A 2 24.21 0.99 -19.06
N ARG A 3 25.38 1.46 -19.45
CA ARG A 3 26.18 2.40 -18.64
C ARG A 3 25.66 3.81 -18.86
N THR A 4 25.18 4.45 -17.79
CA THR A 4 24.70 5.83 -17.80
C THR A 4 25.46 6.63 -16.75
N GLN A 5 25.95 7.81 -17.12
CA GLN A 5 26.50 8.78 -16.16
C GLN A 5 25.41 9.79 -15.80
N ILE A 6 25.20 9.99 -14.50
CA ILE A 6 24.25 10.95 -13.96
C ILE A 6 24.96 11.86 -12.98
N TYR A 7 24.55 13.13 -12.92
CA TYR A 7 25.00 14.06 -11.91
C TYR A 7 24.04 14.01 -10.72
N ILE A 8 24.60 13.90 -9.52
CA ILE A 8 23.88 13.96 -8.25
C ILE A 8 24.63 14.89 -7.31
N THR A 9 23.94 15.43 -6.31
CA THR A 9 24.58 16.27 -5.29
C THR A 9 25.43 15.42 -4.35
N GLU A 10 26.41 16.04 -3.69
CA GLU A 10 27.22 15.38 -2.65
C GLU A 10 26.35 14.80 -1.54
N GLU A 11 25.27 15.49 -1.18
CA GLU A 11 24.32 15.02 -0.17
C GLU A 11 23.53 13.79 -0.64
N GLN A 12 23.12 13.73 -1.91
CA GLN A 12 22.49 12.53 -2.47
C GLN A 12 23.48 11.35 -2.48
N ASP A 13 24.74 11.62 -2.81
CA ASP A 13 25.82 10.63 -2.80
C ASP A 13 26.02 10.01 -1.41
N ARG A 14 26.12 10.87 -0.39
CA ARG A 14 26.26 10.49 1.01
C ARG A 14 25.11 9.60 1.47
N ARG A 15 23.87 10.02 1.21
CA ARG A 15 22.66 9.27 1.58
C ARG A 15 22.56 7.91 0.87
N LEU A 16 23.04 7.81 -0.37
CA LEU A 16 23.10 6.54 -1.10
C LEU A 16 24.14 5.59 -0.50
N VAL A 17 25.31 6.11 -0.11
CA VAL A 17 26.36 5.32 0.55
C VAL A 17 25.89 4.82 1.92
N GLU A 18 25.24 5.66 2.73
CA GLU A 18 24.68 5.27 4.02
C GLU A 18 23.64 4.15 3.85
N ARG A 19 22.66 4.32 2.95
CA ARG A 19 21.66 3.27 2.66
C ARG A 19 22.28 1.97 2.16
N ALA A 20 23.30 2.06 1.31
CA ALA A 20 23.98 0.88 0.78
C ALA A 20 24.68 0.10 1.90
N LYS A 21 25.33 0.80 2.84
CA LYS A 21 25.95 0.20 4.02
C LYS A 21 24.92 -0.45 4.92
N ASP A 22 23.84 0.25 5.26
CA ASP A 22 22.78 -0.26 6.15
C ASP A 22 22.14 -1.54 5.60
N ALA A 23 22.00 -1.63 4.27
CA ALA A 23 21.43 -2.80 3.61
C ALA A 23 22.46 -3.86 3.21
N GLY A 24 23.76 -3.66 3.46
CA GLY A 24 24.82 -4.61 3.09
C GLY A 24 24.96 -4.83 1.57
N ILE A 25 24.63 -3.83 0.75
CA ILE A 25 24.64 -3.90 -0.72
C ILE A 25 25.61 -2.90 -1.33
N SER A 26 25.89 -3.07 -2.62
CA SER A 26 26.67 -2.07 -3.36
C SER A 26 25.86 -0.77 -3.55
N LYS A 27 26.57 0.36 -3.67
CA LYS A 27 25.96 1.65 -4.02
C LYS A 27 25.19 1.60 -5.34
N ALA A 28 25.70 0.87 -6.34
CA ALA A 28 25.02 0.67 -7.61
C ALA A 28 23.68 -0.06 -7.45
N GLU A 29 23.64 -1.08 -6.58
CA GLU A 29 22.40 -1.79 -6.24
C GLU A 29 21.42 -0.88 -5.51
N ALA A 30 21.89 -0.06 -4.57
CA ALA A 30 21.05 0.92 -3.88
C ALA A 30 20.43 1.94 -4.86
N ILE A 31 21.22 2.44 -5.82
CA ILE A 31 20.73 3.34 -6.88
C ILE A 31 19.66 2.66 -7.71
N ARG A 32 19.89 1.41 -8.16
CA ARG A 32 18.89 0.65 -8.94
C ARG A 32 17.59 0.50 -8.19
N ARG A 33 17.61 0.04 -6.94
CA ARG A 33 16.39 -0.12 -6.13
C ARG A 33 15.61 1.18 -5.93
N VAL A 34 16.30 2.31 -5.79
CA VAL A 34 15.64 3.62 -5.70
C VAL A 34 14.99 3.98 -7.02
N LEU A 35 15.67 3.75 -8.15
CA LEU A 35 15.12 3.99 -9.48
C LEU A 35 13.95 3.05 -9.78
N ASP A 36 14.10 1.75 -9.53
CA ASP A 36 13.05 0.75 -9.73
C ASP A 36 11.82 1.13 -8.90
N ARG A 37 11.98 1.43 -7.60
CA ARG A 37 10.85 1.91 -6.79
C ARG A 37 10.24 3.20 -7.30
N ALA A 38 11.03 4.16 -7.76
CA ALA A 38 10.51 5.42 -8.27
C ALA A 38 9.78 5.28 -9.62
N LEU A 39 10.21 4.32 -10.44
CA LEU A 39 9.62 4.01 -11.73
C LEU A 39 8.38 3.10 -11.57
N ASP A 40 8.41 2.16 -10.63
CA ASP A 40 7.30 1.29 -10.25
C ASP A 40 6.20 2.06 -9.49
N ALA A 41 6.57 3.08 -8.70
CA ALA A 41 5.63 4.01 -8.08
C ALA A 41 4.89 4.92 -9.10
N GLY A 42 5.19 4.76 -10.39
CA GLY A 42 4.53 5.46 -11.48
C GLY A 42 3.25 4.82 -11.98
N ASP A 43 2.91 3.60 -11.53
CA ASP A 43 1.65 2.93 -11.89
C ASP A 43 0.74 2.75 -10.66
N PRO A 44 -0.12 3.76 -10.37
CA PRO A 44 -1.11 3.66 -9.32
C PRO A 44 -2.02 2.41 -9.43
N GLU A 45 -2.20 1.88 -10.64
CA GLU A 45 -2.99 0.67 -10.86
C GLU A 45 -2.24 -0.57 -10.38
N ALA A 46 -0.94 -0.69 -10.69
CA ALA A 46 -0.10 -1.76 -10.18
C ALA A 46 0.04 -1.72 -8.66
N GLU A 47 0.20 -0.52 -8.07
CA GLU A 47 0.24 -0.35 -6.62
C GLU A 47 -1.09 -0.74 -5.96
N ALA A 48 -2.22 -0.29 -6.51
CA ALA A 48 -3.54 -0.68 -6.04
C ALA A 48 -3.76 -2.20 -6.14
N HIS A 49 -3.33 -2.83 -7.23
CA HIS A 49 -3.44 -4.27 -7.43
C HIS A 49 -2.63 -5.04 -6.40
N ALA A 50 -1.38 -4.64 -6.15
CA ALA A 50 -0.52 -5.27 -5.15
C ALA A 50 -1.12 -5.17 -3.73
N ILE A 51 -1.71 -4.02 -3.38
CA ILE A 51 -2.41 -3.84 -2.11
C ILE A 51 -3.65 -4.73 -2.02
N ILE A 52 -4.44 -4.82 -3.09
CA ILE A 52 -5.63 -5.68 -3.15
C ILE A 52 -5.24 -7.15 -2.96
N GLU A 53 -4.21 -7.64 -3.66
CA GLU A 53 -3.72 -9.02 -3.48
C GLU A 53 -3.23 -9.28 -2.06
N ALA A 54 -2.41 -8.38 -1.51
CA ALA A 54 -1.85 -8.54 -0.17
C ALA A 54 -2.90 -8.52 0.94
N THR A 55 -4.04 -7.86 0.72
CA THR A 55 -5.12 -7.71 1.71
C THR A 55 -6.31 -8.64 1.47
N SER A 56 -6.39 -9.27 0.30
CA SER A 56 -7.46 -10.18 -0.06
C SER A 56 -7.54 -11.35 0.91
N GLY A 57 -8.76 -11.63 1.41
CA GLY A 57 -9.02 -12.75 2.29
C GLY A 57 -8.66 -12.54 3.78
N ILE A 58 -7.99 -11.45 4.17
CA ILE A 58 -7.68 -11.17 5.60
C ILE A 58 -8.96 -11.19 6.46
N CYS A 59 -10.07 -10.67 5.91
CA CYS A 59 -11.36 -10.60 6.59
C CYS A 59 -12.37 -11.66 6.11
N ALA A 60 -11.92 -12.79 5.54
CA ALA A 60 -12.82 -13.79 4.94
C ALA A 60 -13.86 -14.35 5.92
N ASN A 61 -13.54 -14.41 7.21
CA ASN A 61 -14.42 -14.92 8.27
C ASN A 61 -15.21 -13.82 8.99
N TYR A 62 -15.10 -12.57 8.56
CA TYR A 62 -15.83 -11.45 9.16
C TYR A 62 -17.16 -11.23 8.43
N PRO A 63 -18.18 -10.69 9.13
CA PRO A 63 -19.43 -10.31 8.53
C PRO A 63 -19.22 -9.38 7.34
N GLY A 64 -19.97 -9.62 6.26
CA GLY A 64 -19.99 -8.67 5.14
C GLY A 64 -20.48 -7.30 5.60
N TRP A 65 -20.17 -6.26 4.82
CA TRP A 65 -20.48 -4.87 5.19
C TRP A 65 -21.93 -4.65 5.67
N ARG A 66 -22.92 -5.25 4.99
CA ARG A 66 -24.33 -5.13 5.36
C ARG A 66 -24.66 -5.78 6.71
N GLU A 67 -24.09 -6.94 6.98
CA GLU A 67 -24.30 -7.69 8.21
C GLU A 67 -23.65 -6.97 9.39
N TRP A 68 -22.39 -6.55 9.24
CA TRP A 68 -21.70 -5.71 10.22
C TRP A 68 -22.46 -4.41 10.49
N GLN A 69 -22.91 -3.72 9.43
CA GLN A 69 -23.64 -2.46 9.55
C GLN A 69 -24.98 -2.64 10.28
N GLY A 70 -25.68 -3.75 10.05
CA GLY A 70 -26.90 -4.11 10.78
C GLY A 70 -26.63 -4.35 12.27
N ALA A 71 -25.56 -5.09 12.59
CA ALA A 71 -25.17 -5.35 13.98
C ALA A 71 -24.83 -4.06 14.74
N VAL A 72 -24.14 -3.11 14.10
CA VAL A 72 -23.71 -1.85 14.75
C VAL A 72 -24.83 -0.82 14.85
N ARG A 73 -25.69 -0.69 13.83
CA ARG A 73 -26.76 0.32 13.81
C ARG A 73 -28.00 -0.08 14.62
N GLY A 74 -28.12 -1.35 14.99
CA GLY A 74 -29.32 -1.89 15.61
C GLY A 74 -30.53 -1.81 14.67
N ARG A 75 -31.74 -1.82 15.22
CA ARG A 75 -32.99 -1.82 14.43
C ARG A 75 -33.08 -0.60 13.51
N SER A 76 -33.27 -0.87 12.23
CA SER A 76 -33.58 0.14 11.22
C SER A 76 -34.84 0.93 11.58
N ALA A 77 -35.02 2.11 10.97
CA ALA A 77 -36.22 2.91 11.18
C ALA A 77 -37.49 2.14 10.82
N ASP A 78 -37.46 1.36 9.73
CA ASP A 78 -38.55 0.48 9.29
C ASP A 78 -38.87 -0.62 10.33
N GLU A 79 -37.86 -1.28 10.89
CA GLU A 79 -38.05 -2.29 11.94
C GLU A 79 -38.62 -1.70 13.24
N ARG A 80 -38.25 -0.45 13.56
CA ARG A 80 -38.81 0.26 14.71
C ARG A 80 -40.28 0.64 14.50
N LEU A 81 -40.66 1.04 13.29
CA LEU A 81 -42.03 1.39 12.93
C LEU A 81 -42.95 0.16 12.95
N ARG A 82 -42.53 -0.94 12.31
CA ARG A 82 -43.28 -2.19 12.33
C ARG A 82 -43.46 -2.74 13.75
N GLY A 83 -42.42 -2.65 14.59
CA GLY A 83 -42.51 -3.03 16.00
C GLY A 83 -43.43 -2.15 16.84
N ALA A 84 -43.72 -0.93 16.39
CA ALA A 84 -44.69 -0.01 17.00
C ALA A 84 -46.11 -0.16 16.41
N GLY A 85 -46.32 -1.06 15.45
CA GLY A 85 -47.60 -1.25 14.76
C GLY A 85 -47.97 -0.10 13.81
N LEU A 86 -46.98 0.66 13.34
CA LEU A 86 -47.11 1.77 12.39
C LEU A 86 -46.59 1.38 11.00
#